data_AF-A0A0K8VH13-F1
#
_entry.id   AF-A0A0K8VH13-F1
#
_cell.length_a   1.000
_cell.length_b   1.000
_cell.length_c   1.000
_cell.angle_alpha   90.00
_cell.angle_beta   90.00
_cell.angle_gamma   90.00
#
_symmetry.space_group_name_H-M   'P 1'
#
loop_
_entity.id
_entity.type
_entity.pdbx_description
1 polymer ?
#
loop_
_entity_poly.entity_id
_entity_poly.type
_entity_poly.pdbx_seq_one_letter_code
_entity_poly.pdbx_strand_id
1 'polypeptide(L)'
;MQFLTRRAVFNLTKNALHTSLKASLPSVSVATQQDVLDKRFYSVSEGPQKQNLLRYPAFPLKDTLDKFMKTVEPLLSACELIETKEAVKKFETGEGAELQTLLEKAAKCEQNWLARRWLQTAYLQYRDPVTVYVSPGMSFPQQRFENEEEYLNYAAKVIYSLARYKQIIDAGEVPIVKMGKYELDNSQFSKVYGTCRIPQKGEDTLEYNPKSTHVVVIYKNHFYSLPIYNYKGVILHPDVLLAQIKKIIATEKKKGIEFGILTTDNRDNWAQAYEELIK
;
A
#
# COMPACT_ATOMS: atom_id res chain seq x y z
N MET A 1 9.12 30.88 -8.86
CA MET A 1 9.28 30.65 -7.41
C MET A 1 10.76 30.56 -7.10
N GLN A 2 11.38 31.69 -6.75
CA GLN A 2 12.71 31.69 -6.14
C GLN A 2 12.47 31.56 -4.64
N PHE A 3 12.84 30.47 -4.01
CA PHE A 3 13.28 30.36 -2.60
C PHE A 3 13.58 28.89 -2.36
N LEU A 4 14.86 28.56 -2.13
CA LEU A 4 15.35 27.46 -1.26
C LEU A 4 16.88 27.39 -1.43
N THR A 5 17.59 28.42 -0.97
CA THR A 5 19.03 28.36 -0.70
C THR A 5 19.24 28.31 0.81
N ARG A 6 19.11 27.12 1.40
CA ARG A 6 19.73 26.73 2.67
C ARG A 6 19.71 25.21 2.78
N ARG A 7 20.90 24.60 2.65
CA ARG A 7 21.13 23.17 2.90
C ARG A 7 20.89 22.89 4.39
N ALA A 8 19.85 22.13 4.68
CA ALA A 8 19.67 21.46 5.96
C ALA A 8 19.10 20.09 5.62
N VAL A 9 19.78 19.03 6.08
CA VAL A 9 19.27 17.66 5.97
C VAL A 9 18.01 17.61 6.84
N PHE A 10 16.83 17.70 6.21
CA PHE A 10 15.57 17.75 6.93
C PHE A 10 15.12 16.33 7.28
N ASN A 11 15.35 15.92 8.53
CA ASN A 11 14.51 14.87 9.10
C ASN A 11 13.12 15.46 9.33
N LEU A 12 12.22 15.25 8.36
CA LEU A 12 10.84 15.74 8.41
C LEU A 12 10.02 15.10 9.53
N THR A 13 10.50 13.97 10.08
CA THR A 13 9.83 13.27 11.18
C THR A 13 10.41 13.68 12.53
N LYS A 14 9.54 14.17 13.41
CA LYS A 14 9.84 14.36 14.83
C LYS A 14 9.71 13.02 15.55
N ASN A 15 10.59 12.75 16.51
CA ASN A 15 10.40 11.61 17.41
C ASN A 15 9.40 11.99 18.50
N ALA A 16 8.35 11.19 18.69
CA ALA A 16 7.41 11.39 19.81
C ALA A 16 8.09 11.18 21.19
N LEU A 17 9.27 10.54 21.20
CA LEU A 17 10.06 10.22 22.39
C LEU A 17 11.04 11.34 22.74
N HIS A 18 10.70 12.16 23.75
CA HIS A 18 11.68 12.96 24.51
C HIS A 18 11.77 12.56 25.99
N THR A 19 11.01 11.54 26.40
CA THR A 19 11.14 10.93 27.73
C THR A 19 11.82 9.60 27.56
N SER A 20 13.05 9.52 28.07
CA SER A 20 13.81 8.28 28.23
C SER A 20 12.90 7.14 28.68
N LEU A 21 12.74 6.11 27.84
CA LEU A 21 12.10 4.82 28.16
C LEU A 21 12.85 4.03 29.25
N LYS A 22 13.79 4.66 29.99
CA LYS A 22 14.43 4.10 31.19
C LYS A 22 13.57 4.20 32.46
N ALA A 23 12.44 4.91 32.43
CA ALA A 23 11.49 4.85 33.54
C ALA A 23 10.66 3.58 33.42
N SER A 24 10.73 2.71 34.44
CA SER A 24 9.83 1.57 34.60
C SER A 24 8.39 2.07 34.56
N LEU A 25 7.69 1.81 33.46
CA LEU A 25 6.24 1.93 33.41
C LEU A 25 5.67 1.08 34.56
N PRO A 26 4.64 1.54 35.28
CA PRO A 26 4.00 0.72 36.30
C PRO A 26 3.63 -0.60 35.62
N SER A 27 4.19 -1.69 36.14
CA SER A 27 3.80 -3.02 35.73
C SER A 27 2.33 -3.14 36.11
N VAL A 28 1.44 -2.98 35.13
CA VAL A 28 0.21 -3.75 35.14
C VAL A 28 0.69 -5.17 35.33
N SER A 29 0.24 -5.79 36.41
CA SER A 29 0.56 -7.18 36.73
C SER A 29 0.58 -7.97 35.44
N VAL A 30 1.57 -8.86 35.31
CA VAL A 30 1.54 -9.92 34.30
C VAL A 30 0.36 -10.82 34.66
N ALA A 31 -0.87 -10.31 34.50
CA ALA A 31 -1.95 -11.13 34.02
C ALA A 31 -1.35 -11.72 32.76
N THR A 32 -1.16 -13.04 32.80
CA THR A 32 -1.21 -13.87 31.63
C THR A 32 -2.45 -13.47 30.83
N GLN A 33 -2.35 -12.38 30.05
CA GLN A 33 -3.03 -12.27 28.79
C GLN A 33 -2.45 -13.43 27.99
N GLN A 34 -3.04 -14.59 28.19
CA GLN A 34 -3.30 -15.49 27.09
C GLN A 34 -3.84 -14.56 26.00
N ASP A 35 -2.94 -14.21 25.07
CA ASP A 35 -3.18 -13.35 23.93
C ASP A 35 -4.04 -14.15 22.95
N VAL A 36 -5.23 -14.55 23.42
CA VAL A 36 -6.23 -15.22 22.62
C VAL A 36 -6.72 -14.13 21.70
N LEU A 37 -6.20 -14.15 20.46
CA LEU A 37 -6.82 -13.49 19.33
C LEU A 37 -8.33 -13.67 19.45
N ASP A 38 -9.05 -12.57 19.68
CA ASP A 38 -10.51 -12.61 19.77
C ASP A 38 -11.02 -13.01 18.38
N LYS A 39 -11.37 -14.29 18.23
CA LYS A 39 -11.81 -14.91 16.98
C LYS A 39 -13.06 -14.23 16.39
N ARG A 40 -13.75 -13.35 17.15
CA ARG A 40 -14.86 -12.54 16.64
C ARG A 40 -14.41 -11.44 15.68
N PHE A 41 -13.17 -10.96 15.80
CA PHE A 41 -12.67 -9.82 15.03
C PHE A 41 -11.64 -10.21 13.97
N TYR A 42 -11.06 -11.42 14.07
CA TYR A 42 -10.07 -11.91 13.12
C TYR A 42 -10.34 -13.38 12.80
N SER A 43 -10.40 -13.70 11.51
CA SER A 43 -10.21 -15.07 11.04
C SER A 43 -8.71 -15.31 10.93
N VAL A 44 -8.20 -16.32 11.63
CA VAL A 44 -6.78 -16.66 11.72
C VAL A 44 -6.64 -18.14 11.40
N SER A 45 -5.67 -18.52 10.58
CA SER A 45 -5.39 -19.93 10.32
C SER A 45 -4.65 -20.58 11.49
N GLU A 46 -4.72 -21.91 11.57
CA GLU A 46 -3.91 -22.70 12.52
C GLU A 46 -2.46 -22.78 12.01
N GLY A 47 -1.75 -21.65 12.01
CA GLY A 47 -0.36 -21.50 11.55
C GLY A 47 -0.20 -21.18 10.05
N PRO A 48 1.06 -21.09 9.57
CA PRO A 48 1.38 -20.76 8.19
C PRO A 48 0.77 -21.73 7.18
N GLN A 49 0.02 -21.21 6.20
CA GLN A 49 -0.61 -22.03 5.16
C GLN A 49 0.10 -21.88 3.80
N LYS A 50 0.33 -23.00 3.13
CA LYS A 50 0.83 -23.01 1.75
C LYS A 50 -0.34 -22.94 0.77
N GLN A 51 -0.36 -21.91 -0.08
CA GLN A 51 -1.40 -21.72 -1.09
C GLN A 51 -1.15 -22.60 -2.32
N ASN A 52 -2.20 -23.19 -2.85
CA ASN A 52 -2.22 -23.92 -4.12
C ASN A 52 -2.74 -23.02 -5.24
N LEU A 53 -1.88 -22.09 -5.67
CA LEU A 53 -2.21 -21.10 -6.71
C LEU A 53 -2.01 -21.67 -8.11
N LEU A 54 -2.93 -21.34 -9.01
CA LEU A 54 -2.74 -21.54 -10.43
C LEU A 54 -1.72 -20.53 -10.97
N ARG A 55 -0.99 -20.94 -11.99
CA ARG A 55 -0.12 -20.07 -12.77
C ARG A 55 -0.94 -19.13 -13.65
N TYR A 56 -0.49 -17.90 -13.81
CA TYR A 56 -1.19 -16.95 -14.69
C TYR A 56 -1.06 -17.39 -16.16
N PRO A 57 -2.17 -17.67 -16.86
CA PRO A 57 -2.13 -18.28 -18.18
C PRO A 57 -1.72 -17.27 -19.27
N ALA A 58 -1.19 -17.80 -20.39
CA ALA A 58 -1.22 -17.13 -21.68
C ALA A 58 -2.36 -17.78 -22.49
N PHE A 59 -3.39 -17.01 -22.83
CA PHE A 59 -4.49 -17.52 -23.65
C PHE A 59 -4.07 -17.61 -25.12
N PRO A 60 -4.67 -18.51 -25.92
CA PRO A 60 -4.43 -18.56 -27.36
C PRO A 60 -4.67 -17.19 -28.01
N LEU A 61 -3.81 -16.82 -28.96
CA LEU A 61 -3.92 -15.54 -29.68
C LEU A 61 -5.29 -15.39 -30.33
N LYS A 62 -5.74 -16.42 -31.05
CA LYS A 62 -7.04 -16.44 -31.73
C LYS A 62 -8.21 -16.17 -30.78
N ASP A 63 -8.25 -16.85 -29.64
CA ASP A 63 -9.32 -16.65 -28.63
C ASP A 63 -9.32 -15.20 -28.10
N THR A 64 -8.15 -14.58 -27.98
CA THR A 64 -8.00 -13.19 -27.54
C THR A 64 -8.50 -12.23 -28.62
N LEU A 65 -8.13 -12.45 -29.89
CA LEU A 65 -8.56 -11.63 -31.02
C LEU A 65 -10.07 -11.75 -31.30
N ASP A 66 -10.63 -12.96 -31.20
CA ASP A 66 -12.07 -13.21 -31.34
C ASP A 66 -12.87 -12.45 -30.26
N LYS A 67 -12.38 -12.46 -29.01
CA LYS A 67 -12.99 -11.68 -27.92
C LYS A 67 -12.83 -10.18 -28.16
N PHE A 68 -11.64 -9.73 -28.56
CA PHE A 68 -11.38 -8.33 -28.90
C PHE A 68 -12.38 -7.83 -29.95
N MET A 69 -12.55 -8.54 -31.06
CA MET A 69 -13.51 -8.17 -32.11
C MET A 69 -14.94 -8.05 -31.59
N LYS A 70 -15.41 -9.01 -30.80
CA LYS A 70 -16.75 -8.95 -30.19
C LYS A 70 -16.93 -7.77 -29.25
N THR A 71 -15.86 -7.34 -28.56
CA THR A 71 -15.90 -6.20 -27.63
C THR A 71 -15.87 -4.86 -28.37
N VAL A 72 -15.11 -4.74 -29.46
CA VAL A 72 -14.96 -3.46 -30.17
C VAL A 72 -15.99 -3.24 -31.26
N GLU A 73 -16.51 -4.28 -31.91
CA GLU A 73 -17.50 -4.15 -32.99
C GLU A 73 -18.67 -3.20 -32.72
N PRO A 74 -19.34 -3.19 -31.54
CA PRO A 74 -20.42 -2.25 -31.25
C PRO A 74 -19.98 -0.79 -31.05
N LEU A 75 -18.67 -0.54 -30.95
CA LEU A 75 -18.07 0.79 -30.75
C LEU A 75 -17.54 1.40 -32.06
N LEU A 76 -17.52 0.64 -33.16
CA LEU A 76 -16.90 1.04 -34.42
C LEU A 76 -17.95 1.42 -35.46
N SER A 77 -17.62 2.40 -36.28
CA SER A 77 -18.32 2.63 -37.54
C SER A 77 -18.05 1.50 -38.55
N ALA A 78 -18.83 1.46 -39.63
CA ALA A 78 -18.65 0.44 -40.67
C ALA A 78 -17.26 0.48 -41.32
N CYS A 79 -16.69 1.69 -41.53
CA CYS A 79 -15.35 1.83 -42.10
C CYS A 79 -14.27 1.36 -41.11
N GLU A 80 -14.34 1.80 -39.85
CA GLU A 80 -13.40 1.38 -38.80
C GLU A 80 -13.45 -0.13 -38.55
N LEU A 81 -14.63 -0.75 -38.67
CA LEU A 81 -14.79 -2.20 -38.53
C LEU A 81 -14.06 -2.96 -39.64
N ILE A 82 -14.09 -2.47 -40.88
CA ILE A 82 -13.36 -3.06 -42.01
C ILE A 82 -11.85 -2.96 -41.74
N GLU A 83 -11.37 -1.76 -41.42
CA GLU A 83 -9.95 -1.51 -41.12
C GLU A 83 -9.45 -2.35 -39.95
N THR A 84 -10.24 -2.45 -38.88
CA THR A 84 -9.90 -3.24 -37.68
C THR A 84 -9.83 -4.73 -38.01
N LYS A 85 -10.77 -5.26 -38.82
CA LYS A 85 -10.74 -6.66 -39.27
C LYS A 85 -9.48 -6.97 -40.07
N GLU A 86 -9.08 -6.07 -40.96
CA GLU A 86 -7.84 -6.22 -41.73
C GLU A 86 -6.60 -6.17 -40.84
N ALA A 87 -6.55 -5.23 -39.90
CA ALA A 87 -5.45 -5.10 -38.94
C ALA A 87 -5.32 -6.35 -38.05
N VAL A 88 -6.44 -6.86 -37.52
CA VAL A 88 -6.47 -8.09 -36.70
C VAL A 88 -5.97 -9.29 -37.49
N LYS A 89 -6.42 -9.46 -38.74
CA LYS A 89 -5.95 -10.56 -39.60
C LYS A 89 -4.45 -10.47 -39.88
N LYS A 90 -3.94 -9.27 -40.15
CA LYS A 90 -2.50 -9.03 -40.38
C LYS A 90 -1.68 -9.30 -39.12
N PHE A 91 -2.19 -8.90 -37.96
CA PHE A 91 -1.54 -9.15 -36.67
C PHE A 91 -1.50 -10.65 -36.35
N GLU A 92 -2.62 -11.36 -36.53
CA GLU A 92 -2.74 -12.79 -36.26
C GLU A 92 -1.73 -13.62 -37.07
N THR A 93 -1.57 -13.32 -38.37
CA THR A 93 -0.66 -14.06 -39.26
C THR A 93 0.76 -13.51 -39.30
N GLY A 94 1.00 -12.34 -38.70
CA GLY A 94 2.29 -11.66 -38.68
C GLY A 94 2.89 -11.60 -37.27
N GLU A 95 3.22 -10.38 -36.83
CA GLU A 95 3.94 -10.13 -35.57
C GLU A 95 3.21 -10.69 -34.33
N GLY A 96 1.89 -10.78 -34.34
CA GLY A 96 1.12 -11.31 -33.22
C GLY A 96 1.46 -12.76 -32.89
N ALA A 97 1.74 -13.60 -33.89
CA ALA A 97 2.16 -14.99 -33.69
C ALA A 97 3.56 -15.07 -33.04
N GLU A 98 4.48 -14.20 -33.45
CA GLU A 98 5.82 -14.10 -32.87
C GLU A 98 5.75 -13.64 -31.40
N LEU A 99 4.97 -12.59 -31.14
CA LEU A 99 4.73 -12.07 -29.79
C LEU A 99 4.05 -13.10 -28.88
N GLN A 100 3.07 -13.83 -29.40
CA GLN A 100 2.39 -14.90 -28.67
C GLN A 100 3.38 -16.00 -28.25
N THR A 101 4.32 -16.37 -29.12
CA THR A 101 5.37 -17.35 -28.79
C THR A 101 6.23 -16.89 -27.62
N LEU A 102 6.61 -15.61 -27.60
CA LEU A 102 7.35 -15.01 -26.49
C LEU A 102 6.53 -14.99 -25.20
N LEU A 103 5.24 -14.66 -25.31
CA LEU A 103 4.31 -14.61 -24.18
C LEU A 103 4.11 -15.99 -23.54
N GLU A 104 3.91 -17.03 -24.36
CA GLU A 104 3.76 -18.41 -23.88
C GLU A 104 5.05 -18.93 -23.23
N LYS A 105 6.22 -18.54 -23.77
CA LYS A 105 7.50 -18.83 -23.13
C LYS A 105 7.59 -18.15 -21.75
N ALA A 106 7.22 -16.87 -21.64
CA ALA A 106 7.18 -16.17 -20.37
C ALA A 106 6.21 -16.85 -19.38
N ALA A 107 5.01 -17.22 -19.84
CA ALA A 107 4.04 -17.95 -19.02
C ALA A 107 4.59 -19.31 -18.55
N LYS A 108 5.37 -20.04 -19.36
CA LYS A 108 6.03 -21.30 -18.93
C LYS A 108 7.18 -21.10 -17.95
N CYS A 109 7.86 -19.96 -17.98
CA CYS A 109 9.01 -19.69 -17.11
C CYS A 109 8.65 -18.94 -15.81
N GLU A 110 7.59 -18.13 -15.81
CA GLU A 110 7.18 -17.27 -14.69
C GLU A 110 5.90 -17.80 -14.02
N GLN A 111 5.73 -17.59 -12.71
CA GLN A 111 4.46 -17.92 -12.02
C GLN A 111 3.33 -16.96 -12.41
N ASN A 112 3.68 -15.71 -12.63
CA ASN A 112 2.78 -14.69 -13.14
C ASN A 112 3.59 -13.78 -14.08
N TRP A 113 3.44 -14.00 -15.39
CA TRP A 113 4.16 -13.22 -16.39
C TRP A 113 3.68 -11.76 -16.45
N LEU A 114 2.47 -11.46 -15.98
CA LEU A 114 1.87 -10.13 -16.07
C LEU A 114 2.22 -9.23 -14.88
N ALA A 115 2.33 -9.77 -13.66
CA ALA A 115 2.37 -8.99 -12.42
C ALA A 115 3.44 -7.87 -12.42
N ARG A 116 4.70 -8.18 -12.76
CA ARG A 116 5.77 -7.16 -12.80
C ARG A 116 5.52 -6.12 -13.89
N ARG A 117 5.10 -6.58 -15.07
CA ARG A 117 4.85 -5.72 -16.24
C ARG A 117 3.70 -4.76 -15.94
N TRP A 118 2.60 -5.28 -15.38
CA TRP A 118 1.45 -4.50 -14.92
C TRP A 118 1.83 -3.47 -13.86
N LEU A 119 2.58 -3.87 -12.83
CA LEU A 119 3.04 -2.93 -11.79
C LEU A 119 3.80 -1.75 -12.40
N GLN A 120 4.74 -2.05 -13.30
CA GLN A 120 5.55 -1.02 -13.95
C GLN A 120 4.71 -0.11 -14.83
N THR A 121 3.98 -0.66 -15.80
CA THR A 121 3.30 0.14 -16.82
C THR A 121 2.08 0.88 -16.27
N ALA A 122 1.26 0.21 -15.46
CA ALA A 122 0.00 0.79 -14.98
C ALA A 122 0.18 1.75 -13.80
N TYR A 123 1.27 1.61 -13.02
CA TYR A 123 1.46 2.42 -11.82
C TYR A 123 2.77 3.19 -11.79
N LEU A 124 3.91 2.52 -11.87
CA LEU A 124 5.22 3.16 -11.63
C LEU A 124 5.61 4.15 -12.74
N GLN A 125 5.27 3.82 -13.98
CA GLN A 125 5.48 4.66 -15.16
C GLN A 125 4.33 5.67 -15.40
N TYR A 126 3.20 5.53 -14.71
CA TYR A 126 2.10 6.50 -14.80
C TYR A 126 2.48 7.80 -14.10
N ARG A 127 2.46 8.92 -14.84
CA ARG A 127 3.04 10.21 -14.41
C ARG A 127 2.05 11.26 -13.92
N ASP A 128 0.74 11.06 -14.13
CA ASP A 128 -0.25 11.96 -13.52
C ASP A 128 -0.23 11.80 -11.99
N PRO A 129 -0.72 12.81 -11.25
CA PRO A 129 -0.81 12.75 -9.79
C PRO A 129 -1.46 11.46 -9.30
N VAL A 130 -0.94 10.86 -8.22
CA VAL A 130 -1.60 9.68 -7.64
C VAL A 130 -2.94 10.05 -6.99
N THR A 131 -3.05 11.27 -6.46
CA THR A 131 -4.29 11.81 -5.88
C THR A 131 -5.36 11.90 -6.98
N VAL A 132 -6.55 11.36 -6.72
CA VAL A 132 -7.67 11.25 -7.68
C VAL A 132 -7.45 10.22 -8.80
N TYR A 133 -6.31 10.22 -9.49
CA TYR A 133 -6.13 9.38 -10.69
C TYR A 133 -5.79 7.92 -10.39
N VAL A 134 -5.08 7.64 -9.28
CA VAL A 134 -4.56 6.30 -8.98
C VAL A 134 -4.96 5.80 -7.59
N SER A 135 -4.92 6.66 -6.58
CA SER A 135 -5.17 6.31 -5.19
C SER A 135 -6.66 6.36 -4.87
N PRO A 136 -7.36 5.20 -4.76
CA PRO A 136 -8.77 5.19 -4.40
C PRO A 136 -8.95 5.62 -2.94
N GLY A 137 -10.00 6.41 -2.69
CA GLY A 137 -10.47 6.71 -1.33
C GLY A 137 -11.51 5.68 -0.87
N MET A 138 -11.52 5.40 0.44
CA MET A 138 -12.55 4.58 1.07
C MET A 138 -13.09 5.29 2.31
N SER A 139 -14.41 5.26 2.49
CA SER A 139 -15.08 5.74 3.69
C SER A 139 -15.53 4.56 4.56
N PHE A 140 -15.32 4.66 5.86
CA PHE A 140 -15.83 3.71 6.86
C PHE A 140 -17.17 4.19 7.44
N PRO A 141 -17.95 3.31 8.10
CA PRO A 141 -19.16 3.71 8.81
C PRO A 141 -18.89 4.88 9.76
N GLN A 142 -19.73 5.91 9.68
CA GLN A 142 -19.56 7.12 10.48
C GLN A 142 -19.61 6.79 11.97
N GLN A 143 -18.55 7.15 12.68
CA GLN A 143 -18.50 7.08 14.14
C GLN A 143 -19.01 8.40 14.73
N ARG A 144 -19.63 8.34 15.90
CA ARG A 144 -20.03 9.51 16.69
C ARG A 144 -19.14 9.57 17.93
N PHE A 145 -18.51 10.72 18.16
CA PHE A 145 -17.66 10.98 19.31
C PHE A 145 -18.22 12.19 20.04
N GLU A 146 -18.39 12.07 21.36
CA GLU A 146 -18.92 13.16 22.19
C GLU A 146 -17.86 14.25 22.43
N ASN A 147 -16.58 13.88 22.35
CA ASN A 147 -15.46 14.78 22.62
C ASN A 147 -14.17 14.32 21.89
N GLU A 148 -13.13 15.15 21.94
CA GLU A 148 -11.83 14.87 21.31
C GLU A 148 -11.19 13.59 21.88
N GLU A 149 -11.33 13.33 23.18
CA GLU A 149 -10.71 12.17 23.82
C GLU A 149 -11.23 10.84 23.28
N GLU A 150 -12.54 10.74 23.01
CA GLU A 150 -13.11 9.55 22.36
C GLU A 150 -12.58 9.34 20.94
N TYR A 151 -12.46 10.42 20.17
CA TYR A 151 -11.86 10.36 18.83
C TYR A 151 -10.41 9.88 18.88
N LEU A 152 -9.59 10.41 19.80
CA LEU A 152 -8.19 10.01 19.94
C LEU A 152 -8.07 8.57 20.45
N ASN A 153 -8.95 8.14 21.36
CA ASN A 153 -9.01 6.76 21.82
C ASN A 153 -9.36 5.80 20.67
N TYR A 154 -10.30 6.19 19.80
CA TYR A 154 -10.62 5.45 18.59
C TYR A 154 -9.40 5.36 17.66
N ALA A 155 -8.68 6.47 17.42
CA ALA A 155 -7.47 6.48 16.60
C ALA A 155 -6.38 5.54 17.15
N ALA A 156 -6.16 5.55 18.49
CA ALA A 156 -5.24 4.65 19.16
C ALA A 156 -5.62 3.17 18.99
N LYS A 157 -6.92 2.85 19.10
CA LYS A 157 -7.44 1.49 18.85
C LYS A 157 -7.30 1.08 17.39
N VAL A 158 -7.44 1.99 16.43
CA VAL A 158 -7.19 1.71 15.01
C VAL A 158 -5.73 1.34 14.77
N ILE A 159 -4.78 2.14 15.31
CA ILE A 159 -3.34 1.83 15.21
C ILE A 159 -3.03 0.45 15.83
N TYR A 160 -3.56 0.18 17.02
CA TYR A 160 -3.41 -1.11 17.69
C TYR A 160 -3.93 -2.27 16.84
N SER A 161 -5.16 -2.16 16.32
CA SER A 161 -5.78 -3.20 15.48
C SER A 161 -5.01 -3.43 14.17
N LEU A 162 -4.51 -2.37 13.52
CA LEU A 162 -3.67 -2.50 12.32
C LEU A 162 -2.35 -3.21 12.63
N ALA A 163 -1.74 -2.93 13.78
CA ALA A 163 -0.53 -3.60 14.24
C ALA A 163 -0.78 -5.09 14.56
N ARG A 164 -1.92 -5.42 15.17
CA ARG A 164 -2.33 -6.82 15.39
C ARG A 164 -2.56 -7.56 14.08
N TYR A 165 -3.24 -6.94 13.13
CA TYR A 165 -3.43 -7.57 11.82
C TYR A 165 -2.10 -7.79 11.09
N LYS A 166 -1.15 -6.86 11.22
CA LYS A 166 0.22 -7.06 10.74
C LYS A 166 0.89 -8.29 11.38
N GLN A 167 0.72 -8.55 12.68
CA GLN A 167 1.27 -9.76 13.30
C GLN A 167 0.70 -11.04 12.69
N ILE A 168 -0.60 -11.06 12.37
CA ILE A 168 -1.24 -12.20 11.67
C ILE A 168 -0.59 -12.41 10.29
N ILE A 169 -0.35 -11.32 9.56
CA ILE A 169 0.33 -11.37 8.26
C ILE A 169 1.77 -11.88 8.40
N ASP A 170 2.53 -11.32 9.35
CA ASP A 170 3.94 -11.68 9.57
C ASP A 170 4.09 -13.13 10.06
N ALA A 171 3.10 -13.64 10.79
CA ALA A 171 3.02 -15.04 11.21
C ALA A 171 2.59 -16.00 10.08
N GLY A 172 2.18 -15.47 8.92
CA GLY A 172 1.63 -16.28 7.82
C GLY A 172 0.25 -16.87 8.12
N GLU A 173 -0.46 -16.30 9.10
CA GLU A 173 -1.71 -16.83 9.63
C GLU A 173 -2.97 -16.22 8.97
N VAL A 174 -2.79 -15.50 7.86
CA VAL A 174 -3.91 -14.99 7.06
C VAL A 174 -4.61 -16.18 6.41
N PRO A 175 -5.91 -16.38 6.65
CA PRO A 175 -6.66 -17.49 6.05
C PRO A 175 -6.58 -17.45 4.53
N ILE A 176 -6.47 -18.63 3.91
CA ILE A 176 -6.58 -18.75 2.46
C ILE A 176 -7.99 -18.33 2.02
N VAL A 177 -8.05 -17.24 1.26
CA VAL A 177 -9.28 -16.78 0.63
C VAL A 177 -9.54 -17.63 -0.62
N LYS A 178 -10.80 -18.01 -0.86
CA LYS A 178 -11.20 -18.84 -2.00
C LYS A 178 -12.31 -18.18 -2.82
N MET A 179 -12.26 -18.37 -4.13
CA MET A 179 -13.35 -18.07 -5.05
C MET A 179 -13.82 -19.39 -5.68
N GLY A 180 -14.93 -19.92 -5.18
CA GLY A 180 -15.35 -21.29 -5.48
C GLY A 180 -14.30 -22.30 -5.00
N LYS A 181 -13.80 -23.14 -5.91
CA LYS A 181 -12.76 -24.13 -5.61
C LYS A 181 -11.32 -23.60 -5.68
N TYR A 182 -11.13 -22.36 -6.15
CA TYR A 182 -9.81 -21.79 -6.41
C TYR A 182 -9.33 -20.94 -5.25
N GLU A 183 -8.07 -21.11 -4.86
CA GLU A 183 -7.41 -20.27 -3.86
C GLU A 183 -6.92 -18.97 -4.48
N LEU A 184 -7.06 -17.86 -3.76
CA LEU A 184 -6.63 -16.53 -4.19
C LEU A 184 -5.28 -16.17 -3.59
N ASP A 185 -4.45 -15.44 -4.32
CA ASP A 185 -3.13 -15.01 -3.86
C ASP A 185 -3.21 -14.04 -2.66
N ASN A 186 -2.62 -14.42 -1.53
CA ASN A 186 -2.56 -13.60 -0.32
C ASN A 186 -1.30 -12.70 -0.27
N SER A 187 -0.42 -12.74 -1.28
CA SER A 187 0.86 -12.01 -1.24
C SER A 187 0.70 -10.49 -1.06
N GLN A 188 -0.42 -9.94 -1.52
CA GLN A 188 -0.74 -8.51 -1.47
C GLN A 188 -0.95 -7.98 -0.05
N PHE A 189 -1.42 -8.80 0.91
CA PHE A 189 -1.66 -8.35 2.30
C PHE A 189 -0.37 -7.83 2.96
N SER A 190 0.77 -8.48 2.70
CA SER A 190 2.06 -8.01 3.21
C SER A 190 2.50 -6.66 2.64
N LYS A 191 2.09 -6.36 1.40
CA LYS A 191 2.56 -5.18 0.66
C LYS A 191 1.91 -3.88 1.11
N VAL A 192 0.82 -3.93 1.87
CA VAL A 192 0.19 -2.71 2.42
C VAL A 192 0.94 -2.14 3.63
N TYR A 193 1.79 -2.94 4.28
CA TYR A 193 2.54 -2.53 5.47
C TYR A 193 3.99 -2.20 5.13
N GLY A 194 4.48 -1.08 5.67
CA GLY A 194 5.88 -0.68 5.51
C GLY A 194 6.30 -0.38 4.06
N THR A 195 5.35 -0.19 3.15
CA THR A 195 5.63 0.13 1.75
C THR A 195 5.39 1.60 1.48
N CYS A 196 6.29 2.23 0.74
CA CYS A 196 6.11 3.59 0.24
C CYS A 196 6.47 3.65 -1.25
N ARG A 197 5.73 4.47 -2.01
CA ARG A 197 6.06 4.79 -3.40
C ARG A 197 7.00 5.99 -3.43
N ILE A 198 8.17 5.80 -3.99
CA ILE A 198 9.23 6.82 -4.05
C ILE A 198 9.22 7.45 -5.44
N PRO A 199 9.06 8.77 -5.54
CA PRO A 199 9.07 9.43 -6.83
C PRO A 199 10.47 9.39 -7.44
N GLN A 200 10.54 9.06 -8.72
CA GLN A 200 11.76 9.18 -9.51
C GLN A 200 11.40 9.68 -10.90
N LYS A 201 12.38 10.24 -11.62
CA LYS A 201 12.16 10.75 -12.97
C LYS A 201 11.82 9.60 -13.93
N GLY A 202 10.68 9.70 -14.63
CA GLY A 202 10.24 8.72 -15.63
C GLY A 202 9.58 7.44 -15.07
N GLU A 203 10.11 6.82 -14.01
CA GLU A 203 9.53 5.61 -13.40
C GLU A 203 9.73 5.65 -11.88
N ASP A 204 8.65 5.68 -11.10
CA ASP A 204 8.72 5.62 -9.63
C ASP A 204 9.18 4.23 -9.15
N THR A 205 9.61 4.14 -7.90
CA THR A 205 9.95 2.86 -7.26
C THR A 205 9.11 2.59 -6.03
N LEU A 206 9.15 1.35 -5.54
CA LEU A 206 8.57 0.96 -4.26
C LEU A 206 9.67 0.62 -3.28
N GLU A 207 9.66 1.26 -2.12
CA GLU A 207 10.46 0.86 -0.97
C GLU A 207 9.63 0.02 -0.02
N TYR A 208 10.16 -1.15 0.38
CA TYR A 208 9.49 -2.08 1.26
C TYR A 208 10.31 -2.32 2.54
N ASN A 209 9.73 -1.91 3.67
CA ASN A 209 10.31 -1.95 5.00
C ASN A 209 9.46 -2.83 5.95
N PRO A 210 9.46 -4.17 5.78
CA PRO A 210 8.59 -5.09 6.52
C PRO A 210 8.81 -5.09 8.03
N LYS A 211 10.01 -4.68 8.46
CA LYS A 211 10.46 -4.64 9.85
C LYS A 211 10.18 -3.30 10.53
N SER A 212 9.44 -2.39 9.90
CA SER A 212 9.10 -1.11 10.52
C SER A 212 8.30 -1.32 11.81
N THR A 213 8.71 -0.63 12.87
CA THR A 213 8.13 -0.72 14.23
C THR A 213 7.40 0.55 14.66
N HIS A 214 7.11 1.46 13.72
CA HIS A 214 6.48 2.73 13.98
C HIS A 214 5.42 3.05 12.92
N VAL A 215 4.52 3.97 13.26
CA VAL A 215 3.63 4.64 12.31
C VAL A 215 4.01 6.11 12.17
N VAL A 216 3.62 6.74 11.07
CA VAL A 216 3.74 8.19 10.91
C VAL A 216 2.41 8.84 11.28
N VAL A 217 2.42 9.71 12.29
CA VAL A 217 1.28 10.54 12.67
C VAL A 217 1.47 11.93 12.06
N ILE A 218 0.49 12.39 11.29
CA ILE A 218 0.49 13.72 10.68
C ILE A 218 -0.55 14.58 11.41
N TYR A 219 -0.12 15.66 12.04
CA TYR A 219 -1.03 16.60 12.72
C TYR A 219 -0.59 18.04 12.45
N LYS A 220 -1.51 18.87 11.93
CA LYS A 220 -1.25 20.26 11.52
C LYS A 220 0.03 20.40 10.68
N ASN A 221 0.22 19.51 9.70
CA ASN A 221 1.39 19.45 8.81
C ASN A 221 2.73 19.07 9.48
N HIS A 222 2.72 18.63 10.73
CA HIS A 222 3.89 18.05 11.39
C HIS A 222 3.83 16.53 11.31
N PHE A 223 4.95 15.90 10.98
CA PHE A 223 5.09 14.46 10.86
C PHE A 223 5.81 13.91 12.09
N TYR A 224 5.26 12.86 12.69
CA TYR A 224 5.81 12.22 13.88
C TYR A 224 6.03 10.73 13.64
N SER A 225 7.23 10.25 13.93
CA SER A 225 7.48 8.82 14.07
C SER A 225 7.00 8.38 15.45
N LEU A 226 5.94 7.58 15.47
CA LEU A 226 5.30 7.04 16.68
C LEU A 226 5.61 5.54 16.79
N PRO A 227 6.49 5.11 17.71
CA PRO A 227 6.73 3.69 17.95
C PRO A 227 5.45 2.97 18.40
N ILE A 228 5.19 1.80 17.84
CA ILE A 228 3.98 1.00 18.15
C ILE A 228 4.29 -0.31 18.87
N TYR A 229 5.57 -0.62 19.08
CA TYR A 229 6.05 -1.75 19.87
C TYR A 229 6.93 -1.28 21.03
N ASN A 230 6.94 -2.04 22.13
CA ASN A 230 7.90 -1.85 23.22
C ASN A 230 9.25 -2.53 22.91
N TYR A 231 10.22 -2.42 23.82
CA TYR A 231 11.56 -3.01 23.67
C TYR A 231 11.58 -4.55 23.61
N LYS A 232 10.48 -5.22 23.98
CA LYS A 232 10.29 -6.67 23.88
C LYS A 232 9.58 -7.08 22.58
N GLY A 233 9.26 -6.14 21.69
CA GLY A 233 8.53 -6.41 20.45
C GLY A 233 7.02 -6.63 20.64
N VAL A 234 6.47 -6.29 21.81
CA VAL A 234 5.03 -6.39 22.09
C VAL A 234 4.35 -5.07 21.70
N ILE A 235 3.18 -5.16 21.06
CA ILE A 235 2.40 -3.97 20.65
C ILE A 235 2.05 -3.14 21.89
N LEU A 236 2.16 -1.82 21.79
CA LEU A 236 1.75 -0.91 22.85
C LEU A 236 0.24 -0.92 23.06
N HIS A 237 -0.20 -0.99 24.32
CA HIS A 237 -1.62 -0.93 24.67
C HIS A 237 -2.27 0.37 24.14
N PRO A 238 -3.54 0.36 23.71
CA PRO A 238 -4.23 1.55 23.21
C PRO A 238 -4.11 2.78 24.13
N ASP A 239 -4.14 2.61 25.45
CA ASP A 239 -4.00 3.74 26.40
C ASP A 239 -2.61 4.41 26.32
N VAL A 240 -1.56 3.63 26.05
CA VAL A 240 -0.19 4.15 25.87
C VAL A 240 -0.10 4.92 24.54
N LEU A 241 -0.68 4.35 23.47
CA LEU A 241 -0.77 5.03 22.18
C LEU A 241 -1.57 6.34 22.28
N LEU A 242 -2.71 6.32 22.97
CA LEU A 242 -3.53 7.50 23.26
C LEU A 242 -2.73 8.59 23.98
N ALA A 243 -2.00 8.25 25.04
CA ALA A 243 -1.18 9.20 25.78
C ALA A 243 -0.10 9.85 24.88
N GLN A 244 0.51 9.07 23.97
CA GLN A 244 1.49 9.59 23.02
C GLN A 244 0.85 10.50 21.95
N ILE A 245 -0.33 10.14 21.43
CA ILE A 245 -1.09 10.98 20.50
C ILE A 245 -1.50 12.30 21.16
N LYS A 246 -2.03 12.27 22.40
CA LYS A 246 -2.36 13.48 23.18
C LYS A 246 -1.14 14.38 23.35
N LYS A 247 0.05 13.81 23.57
CA LYS A 247 1.31 14.56 23.64
C LYS A 247 1.65 15.27 22.32
N ILE A 248 1.50 14.59 21.18
CA ILE A 248 1.73 15.19 19.84
C ILE A 248 0.80 16.40 19.64
N ILE A 249 -0.50 16.23 19.92
CA ILE A 249 -1.51 17.28 19.77
C ILE A 249 -1.26 18.45 20.72
N ALA A 250 -0.89 18.16 21.97
CA ALA A 250 -0.54 19.18 22.94
C ALA A 250 0.69 19.99 22.52
N THR A 251 1.66 19.35 21.83
CA THR A 251 2.89 19.99 21.37
C THR A 251 2.64 20.95 20.20
N GLU A 252 1.84 20.54 19.21
CA GLU A 252 1.67 21.32 17.98
C GLU A 252 0.56 22.38 18.06
N LYS A 253 0.93 23.58 18.50
CA LYS A 253 0.00 24.71 18.56
C LYS A 253 -0.24 25.37 17.20
N LYS A 254 0.77 25.44 16.34
CA LYS A 254 0.73 26.10 15.02
C LYS A 254 0.89 25.09 13.88
N LYS A 255 0.36 25.44 12.70
CA LYS A 255 0.56 24.64 11.48
C LYS A 255 2.03 24.68 11.04
N GLY A 256 2.57 23.53 10.68
CA GLY A 256 3.87 23.39 10.03
C GLY A 256 3.80 23.68 8.53
N ILE A 257 4.95 23.58 7.88
CA ILE A 257 5.06 23.69 6.42
C ILE A 257 4.34 22.51 5.77
N GLU A 258 3.59 22.77 4.70
CA GLU A 258 2.74 21.81 4.00
C GLU A 258 3.52 20.84 3.09
N PHE A 259 4.62 20.25 3.57
CA PHE A 259 5.46 19.35 2.76
C PHE A 259 4.66 18.20 2.12
N GLY A 260 3.62 17.72 2.79
CA GLY A 260 2.74 16.66 2.27
C GLY A 260 2.02 17.03 0.97
N ILE A 261 1.79 18.33 0.71
CA ILE A 261 1.11 18.76 -0.52
C ILE A 261 1.92 18.44 -1.78
N LEU A 262 3.25 18.36 -1.66
CA LEU A 262 4.13 18.04 -2.78
C LEU A 262 3.84 16.63 -3.34
N THR A 263 3.32 15.73 -2.51
CA THR A 263 2.98 14.36 -2.92
C THR A 263 1.77 14.28 -3.87
N THR A 264 1.00 15.37 -3.98
CA THR A 264 -0.21 15.45 -4.82
C THR A 264 0.05 16.03 -6.20
N ASP A 265 1.28 16.42 -6.52
CA ASP A 265 1.64 16.94 -7.83
C ASP A 265 1.86 15.80 -8.84
N ASN A 266 2.04 16.17 -10.11
CA ASN A 266 2.54 15.29 -11.16
C ASN A 266 3.82 14.59 -10.68
N ARG A 267 3.99 13.33 -11.07
CA ARG A 267 5.06 12.49 -10.52
C ARG A 267 6.46 13.00 -10.85
N ASP A 268 6.67 13.65 -11.99
CA ASP A 268 7.97 14.23 -12.35
C ASP A 268 8.26 15.53 -11.60
N ASN A 269 7.25 16.38 -11.39
CA ASN A 269 7.37 17.54 -10.51
C ASN A 269 7.68 17.11 -9.07
N TRP A 270 6.97 16.09 -8.58
CA TRP A 270 7.21 15.54 -7.25
C TRP A 270 8.60 14.90 -7.15
N ALA A 271 9.07 14.19 -8.18
CA ALA A 271 10.43 13.65 -8.20
C ALA A 271 11.49 14.75 -8.06
N GLN A 272 11.36 15.85 -8.80
CA GLN A 272 12.28 16.99 -8.69
C GLN A 272 12.22 17.63 -7.30
N ALA A 273 11.03 17.87 -6.76
CA ALA A 273 10.88 18.47 -5.43
C ALA A 273 11.38 17.53 -4.32
N TYR A 274 11.17 16.22 -4.46
CA TYR A 274 11.67 15.20 -3.54
C TYR A 274 13.20 15.16 -3.53
N GLU A 275 13.84 15.22 -4.71
CA GLU A 275 15.30 15.32 -4.81
C GLU A 275 15.87 16.55 -4.08
N GLU A 276 15.19 17.70 -4.14
CA GLU A 276 15.61 18.88 -3.36
C GLU A 276 15.35 18.71 -1.86
N LEU A 277 14.29 17.99 -1.48
CA LEU A 277 13.87 17.80 -0.09
C LEU A 277 14.81 16.88 0.70
N ILE A 278 15.43 15.90 0.04
CA ILE A 278 16.31 14.90 0.66
C ILE A 278 17.80 15.29 0.67
N LYS A 279 18.16 16.45 0.10
CA LYS A 279 19.53 17.01 0.14
C LYS A 279 19.86 17.59 1.51
#